data_AF-A0A7U9MQ53-F1
#
_entry.id   AF-A0A7U9MQ53-F1
#
_cell.length_a   1.000
_cell.length_b   1.000
_cell.length_c   1.000
_cell.angle_alpha   90.00
_cell.angle_beta   90.00
_cell.angle_gamma   90.00
#
_symmetry.space_group_name_H-M   'P 1'
#
loop_
_entity.id
_entity.type
_entity.pdbx_description
1 polymer ?
#
loop_
_entity_poly.entity_id
_entity_poly.type
_entity_poly.pdbx_seq_one_letter_code
_entity_poly.pdbx_strand_id
1 'polypeptide(L)'
;MNGRKRTIQVKFYVTEEERKLIEEKMKLVPTSNMAAYLRKIAIDGYIIQVDHTDIKAMTAEIQKIGVNVNQIARRVNATGNAYKEDIEEIKGVLAEI
;
A
#
# COMPACT_ATOMS: atom_id res chain seq x y z
N MET A 1 0.52 43.72 10.32
CA MET A 1 1.23 42.49 9.88
C MET A 1 2.75 42.74 9.75
N ASN A 2 3.37 43.54 10.62
CA ASN A 2 4.81 43.84 10.50
C ASN A 2 5.62 43.01 11.51
N GLY A 3 6.74 42.42 11.06
CA GLY A 3 7.70 41.70 11.91
C GLY A 3 7.54 40.18 12.01
N ARG A 4 6.75 39.52 11.14
CA ARG A 4 6.66 38.05 11.15
C ARG A 4 7.96 37.41 10.64
N LYS A 5 8.61 36.59 11.47
CA LYS A 5 9.76 35.75 11.06
C LYS A 5 9.40 34.75 9.93
N ARG A 6 8.13 34.34 9.82
CA ARG A 6 7.64 33.38 8.82
C ARG A 6 6.59 34.06 7.95
N THR A 7 6.97 34.37 6.71
CA THR A 7 6.17 35.17 5.76
C THR A 7 5.49 34.32 4.69
N ILE A 8 6.00 33.11 4.42
CA ILE A 8 5.46 32.20 3.40
C ILE A 8 4.35 31.33 4.02
N GLN A 9 3.21 31.23 3.33
CA GLN A 9 2.10 30.38 3.72
C GLN A 9 2.04 29.13 2.84
N VAL A 10 1.92 27.95 3.47
CA VAL A 10 1.66 26.67 2.80
C VAL A 10 0.25 26.24 3.17
N LYS A 11 -0.60 25.96 2.17
CA LYS A 11 -1.98 25.50 2.36
C LYS A 11 -2.20 24.21 1.59
N PHE A 12 -2.98 23.31 2.16
CA PHE A 12 -3.45 22.10 1.53
C PHE A 12 -4.87 21.80 2.01
N TYR A 13 -5.66 21.15 1.17
CA TYR A 13 -6.99 20.69 1.53
C TYR A 13 -6.89 19.33 2.22
N VAL A 14 -7.81 19.09 3.14
CA VAL A 14 -7.98 17.80 3.84
C VAL A 14 -9.46 17.51 3.98
N THR A 15 -9.80 16.24 4.05
CA THR A 15 -11.14 15.79 4.47
C THR A 15 -11.34 16.02 5.98
N GLU A 16 -12.59 15.91 6.44
CA GLU A 16 -12.89 15.99 7.87
C GLU A 16 -12.19 14.88 8.67
N GLU A 17 -12.13 13.67 8.10
CA GLU A 17 -11.47 12.52 8.71
C GLU A 17 -9.96 12.74 8.83
N GLU A 18 -9.32 13.21 7.76
CA GLU A 18 -7.90 13.57 7.77
C GLU A 18 -7.60 14.67 8.80
N ARG A 19 -8.46 15.70 8.88
CA ARG A 19 -8.34 16.78 9.87
C ARG A 19 -8.40 16.24 11.30
N LYS A 20 -9.35 15.35 11.59
CA LYS A 20 -9.48 14.71 12.91
C LYS A 20 -8.24 13.88 13.25
N LEU A 21 -7.74 13.10 12.31
CA LEU A 21 -6.54 12.29 12.51
C LEU A 21 -5.31 13.15 12.76
N ILE A 22 -5.14 14.26 12.04
CA ILE A 22 -4.06 15.23 12.27
C ILE A 22 -4.16 15.82 13.69
N GLU A 23 -5.36 16.19 14.14
CA GLU A 23 -5.58 16.70 15.50
C GLU A 23 -5.26 15.66 16.59
N GLU A 24 -5.66 14.40 16.39
CA GLU A 24 -5.34 13.30 17.30
C GLU A 24 -3.83 13.05 17.39
N LYS A 25 -3.13 13.01 16.25
CA LYS A 25 -1.67 12.87 16.23
C LYS A 25 -0.95 14.07 16.85
N MET A 26 -1.50 15.28 16.73
CA MET A 26 -0.94 16.47 17.37
C MET A 26 -0.93 16.33 18.89
N LYS A 27 -1.96 15.71 19.50
CA LYS A 27 -2.04 15.50 20.96
C LYS A 27 -0.92 14.62 21.51
N LEU A 28 -0.24 13.84 20.67
CA LEU A 28 0.90 13.01 21.07
C LEU A 28 2.18 13.83 21.31
N VAL A 29 2.18 15.10 20.91
CA VAL A 29 3.30 16.04 21.06
C VAL A 29 2.84 17.15 22.02
N PRO A 30 3.71 17.71 22.88
CA PRO A 30 3.34 18.79 23.79
C PRO A 30 3.16 20.14 23.05
N THR A 31 2.23 20.20 22.10
CA THR A 31 1.86 21.40 21.36
C THR A 31 0.37 21.43 21.08
N SER A 32 -0.25 22.59 21.28
CA SER A 32 -1.62 22.88 20.87
C SER A 32 -1.68 23.68 19.55
N ASN A 33 -0.52 23.98 18.96
CA ASN A 33 -0.42 24.82 17.77
C ASN A 33 -0.26 23.95 16.51
N MET A 34 -1.35 23.85 15.74
CA MET A 34 -1.40 23.09 14.48
C MET A 34 -0.29 23.47 13.51
N ALA A 35 -0.01 24.77 13.34
CA ALA A 35 1.03 25.23 12.42
C ALA A 35 2.45 24.91 12.92
N ALA A 36 2.65 24.81 14.24
CA ALA A 36 3.91 24.36 14.80
C ALA A 36 4.08 22.84 14.63
N TYR A 37 3.01 22.08 14.90
CA TYR A 37 2.97 20.63 14.70
C TYR A 37 3.25 20.23 13.26
N LEU A 38 2.48 20.75 12.30
CA LEU A 38 2.63 20.43 10.88
C LEU A 38 4.02 20.82 10.36
N ARG A 39 4.55 21.98 10.78
CA ARG A 39 5.90 22.39 10.39
C ARG A 39 6.97 21.46 10.98
N LYS A 40 6.81 21.04 12.23
CA LYS A 40 7.75 20.12 12.88
C LYS A 40 7.77 18.77 12.17
N ILE A 41 6.60 18.21 11.87
CA ILE A 41 6.51 16.93 11.14
C ILE A 41 7.06 17.06 9.71
N ALA A 42 6.78 18.17 9.02
CA ALA A 42 7.27 18.38 7.66
C ALA A 42 8.79 18.61 7.57
N ILE A 43 9.46 19.06 8.63
CA ILE A 43 10.90 19.35 8.65
C ILE A 43 11.69 18.22 9.34
N ASP A 44 11.25 17.80 10.52
CA ASP A 44 11.98 16.86 11.39
C ASP A 44 11.48 15.41 11.24
N GLY A 45 10.38 15.19 10.52
CA GLY A 45 9.78 13.86 10.37
C GLY A 45 10.69 12.91 9.59
N TYR A 46 10.82 11.68 10.08
CA TYR A 46 11.48 10.61 9.34
C TYR A 46 10.55 10.10 8.23
N ILE A 47 11.07 10.04 7.01
CA ILE A 47 10.40 9.36 5.90
C ILE A 47 10.85 7.90 5.94
N ILE A 48 9.95 7.01 6.34
CA ILE A 48 10.16 5.57 6.21
C ILE A 48 9.56 5.15 4.88
N GLN A 49 10.42 4.99 3.88
CA GLN A 49 10.02 4.38 2.62
C GLN A 49 10.18 2.87 2.75
N VAL A 50 9.08 2.17 2.95
CA VAL A 50 9.09 0.71 2.90
C VAL A 50 9.07 0.30 1.44
N ASP A 51 10.17 -0.28 0.97
CA ASP A 51 10.21 -0.89 -0.35
C ASP A 51 9.43 -2.21 -0.31
N HIS A 52 8.35 -2.29 -1.09
CA HIS A 52 7.54 -3.49 -1.24
C HIS A 52 7.76 -4.17 -2.59
N THR A 53 8.84 -3.85 -3.29
CA THR A 53 9.14 -4.43 -4.61
C THR A 53 9.17 -5.95 -4.55
N ASP A 54 9.78 -6.52 -3.51
CA ASP A 54 9.85 -7.98 -3.33
C ASP A 54 8.46 -8.61 -3.09
N ILE A 55 7.62 -7.95 -2.28
CA ILE A 55 6.25 -8.41 -2.01
C ILE A 55 5.40 -8.33 -3.28
N LYS A 56 5.58 -7.29 -4.09
CA LYS A 56 4.91 -7.15 -5.39
C LYS A 56 5.34 -8.24 -6.36
N ALA A 57 6.63 -8.57 -6.42
CA ALA A 57 7.14 -9.66 -7.24
C ALA A 57 6.54 -11.02 -6.81
N MET A 58 6.55 -11.31 -5.51
CA MET A 58 5.94 -12.53 -4.97
C MET A 58 4.43 -12.60 -5.28
N THR A 59 3.71 -11.48 -5.15
CA THR A 59 2.27 -11.42 -5.48
C THR A 59 2.02 -11.69 -6.95
N ALA A 60 2.90 -11.22 -7.84
CA ALA A 60 2.80 -11.48 -9.28
C ALA A 60 2.99 -12.97 -9.61
N GLU A 61 3.95 -13.65 -8.99
CA GLU A 61 4.12 -15.11 -9.18
C GLU A 61 2.91 -15.89 -8.66
N ILE A 62 2.38 -15.53 -7.49
CA ILE A 62 1.15 -16.14 -6.95
C ILE A 62 -0.05 -15.91 -7.89
N GLN A 63 -0.17 -14.72 -8.49
CA GLN A 63 -1.24 -14.43 -9.47
C GLN A 63 -1.13 -15.30 -10.71
N LYS A 64 0.08 -15.58 -11.22
CA LYS A 64 0.27 -16.49 -12.36
C LYS A 64 -0.25 -17.89 -12.04
N ILE A 65 0.03 -18.41 -10.83
CA ILE A 65 -0.55 -19.70 -10.39
C ILE A 65 -2.08 -19.61 -10.40
N GLY A 66 -2.65 -18.57 -9.78
CA GLY A 66 -4.11 -18.40 -9.72
C GLY A 66 -4.78 -18.37 -11.10
N VAL A 67 -4.13 -17.73 -12.08
CA VAL A 67 -4.60 -17.71 -13.47
C VAL A 67 -4.56 -19.12 -14.09
N ASN A 68 -3.47 -19.87 -13.91
CA ASN A 68 -3.35 -21.23 -14.43
C ASN A 68 -4.36 -22.20 -13.79
N VAL A 69 -4.53 -22.12 -12.47
CA VAL A 69 -5.57 -22.88 -11.74
C VAL A 69 -6.96 -22.59 -12.29
N ASN A 70 -7.28 -21.31 -12.54
CA ASN A 70 -8.58 -20.92 -13.08
C ASN A 70 -8.79 -21.40 -14.53
N GLN A 71 -7.72 -21.48 -15.34
CA GLN A 71 -7.80 -22.04 -16.68
C GLN A 71 -8.15 -23.54 -16.65
N ILE A 72 -7.54 -24.31 -15.75
CA ILE A 72 -7.90 -25.72 -15.55
C ILE A 72 -9.33 -25.83 -15.04
N ALA A 73 -9.73 -25.03 -14.05
CA ALA A 73 -11.10 -25.07 -13.55
C ALA A 73 -12.12 -24.82 -14.67
N ARG A 74 -11.88 -23.84 -15.55
CA ARG A 74 -12.72 -23.59 -16.73
C ARG A 74 -12.71 -24.76 -17.70
N ARG A 75 -11.55 -25.37 -17.97
CA ARG A 75 -11.41 -26.50 -18.89
C ARG A 75 -12.12 -27.74 -18.36
N VAL A 76 -11.91 -28.10 -17.09
CA VAL A 76 -12.61 -29.19 -16.40
C VAL A 76 -14.12 -28.99 -16.41
N ASN A 77 -14.59 -27.76 -16.16
CA ASN A 77 -16.01 -27.44 -16.23
C ASN A 77 -16.59 -27.55 -17.66
N ALA A 78 -15.78 -27.38 -18.70
CA ALA A 78 -16.21 -27.46 -20.10
C ALA A 78 -16.16 -28.88 -20.68
N THR A 79 -15.13 -29.67 -20.37
CA THR A 79 -14.93 -31.03 -20.91
C THR A 79 -15.33 -32.16 -19.96
N GLY A 80 -15.62 -31.87 -18.69
CA GLY A 80 -15.99 -32.87 -17.67
C GLY A 80 -14.85 -33.81 -17.23
N ASN A 81 -13.67 -33.71 -17.87
CA ASN A 81 -12.46 -34.47 -17.56
C ASN A 81 -11.31 -33.50 -17.24
N ALA A 82 -10.60 -33.78 -16.13
CA ALA A 82 -9.32 -33.18 -15.80
C ALA A 82 -8.20 -34.11 -16.28
N TYR A 83 -7.37 -33.63 -17.20
CA TYR A 83 -6.23 -34.40 -17.70
C TYR A 83 -5.10 -34.40 -16.67
N LYS A 84 -4.40 -35.53 -16.53
CA LYS A 84 -3.30 -35.67 -15.57
C LYS A 84 -2.16 -34.69 -15.89
N GLU A 85 -1.97 -34.40 -17.17
CA GLU A 85 -0.96 -33.45 -17.65
C GLU A 85 -1.20 -32.03 -17.13
N ASP A 86 -2.46 -31.57 -17.08
CA ASP A 86 -2.82 -30.23 -16.58
C ASP A 86 -2.48 -30.08 -15.08
N ILE A 87 -2.64 -31.14 -14.29
CA ILE A 87 -2.33 -31.16 -12.85
C ILE A 87 -0.81 -31.16 -12.61
N GLU A 88 -0.06 -31.90 -13.42
CA GLU A 88 1.42 -31.94 -13.30
C GLU A 88 2.06 -30.61 -13.73
N GLU A 89 1.49 -29.89 -14.71
CA GLU A 89 1.93 -28.54 -15.10
C GLU A 89 1.82 -27.55 -13.93
N ILE A 90 0.71 -27.56 -13.19
CA ILE A 90 0.55 -26.68 -12.01
C ILE A 90 1.50 -27.07 -10.88
N LYS A 91 1.72 -28.36 -10.63
CA LYS A 91 2.67 -28.81 -9.62
C LYS A 91 4.11 -28.40 -9.96
N GLY A 92 4.47 -28.41 -11.25
CA GLY A 92 5.77 -27.93 -11.72
C GLY A 92 5.96 -26.45 -11.42
N VAL A 93 5.00 -25.60 -11.80
CA VAL A 93 5.06 -24.14 -11.54
C VAL A 93 5.03 -23.82 -10.04
N LEU A 94 4.28 -24.59 -9.23
CA LEU A 94 4.28 -24.45 -7.77
C LEU A 94 5.62 -24.84 -7.12
N ALA A 95 6.40 -25.74 -7.74
CA ALA A 95 7.69 -26.18 -7.23
C ALA A 95 8.84 -25.23 -7.57
N GLU A 96 8.63 -24.31 -8.53
CA GLU A 96 9.61 -23.30 -8.96
C GLU A 96 9.51 -21.96 -8.18
N ILE A 97 8.54 -21.85 -7.26
CA ILE A 97 8.36 -20.72 -6.33
C ILE A 97 8.92 -21.07 -4.96
#